data_AF-A0A7G8BVV8-F1
#
_entry.id   AF-A0A7G8BVV8-F1
#
_cell.length_a   1.000
_cell.length_b   1.000
_cell.length_c   1.000
_cell.angle_alpha   90.00
_cell.angle_beta   90.00
_cell.angle_gamma   90.00
#
_symmetry.space_group_name_H-M   'P 1'
#
loop_
_entity.id
_entity.type
_entity.pdbx_description
1 polymer ?
#
loop_
_entity_poly.entity_id
_entity_poly.type
_entity_poly.pdbx_seq_one_letter_code
_entity_poly.pdbx_strand_id
1 'polypeptide(L)'
;MNSGDLLEAQQTTNSNPGVLVAALPDAPLPADSQQPTPTDSKPNPSSADSQGKAGGEPQQTDRILGIMPNFNAVTADTKLPPQSVKDKFVMAGKSSFDYSSFLLTAVQSGFSMATDSYPEFHQGAAGYGRYYWHTLADTGSENFMVAGVWPAIFHQDNRYYTLGHGGFRKRAFYGATRVLITRTDAGNNTFNASEIIGAGSAAGISSLYYPTKYRTWTKVGQKWLTSCLIDSGSYAFKEFWPDINHKIFHTK
;
A
#
# COMPACT_ATOMS: atom_id res chain seq x y z
N MET A 1 6.96 -54.03 -71.66
CA MET A 1 6.60 -53.31 -72.91
C MET A 1 6.18 -51.91 -72.51
N ASN A 2 6.95 -50.91 -72.99
CA ASN A 2 6.63 -49.52 -73.38
C ASN A 2 5.18 -49.03 -73.19
N SER A 3 4.87 -47.75 -73.00
CA SER A 3 5.56 -46.44 -72.99
C SER A 3 4.49 -45.48 -72.42
N GLY A 4 4.79 -44.50 -71.59
CA GLY A 4 5.39 -43.22 -72.00
C GLY A 4 4.31 -42.23 -72.40
N ASP A 5 4.03 -41.24 -71.54
CA ASP A 5 4.07 -39.83 -71.97
C ASP A 5 4.24 -38.88 -70.77
N LEU A 6 5.10 -37.89 -71.00
CA LEU A 6 5.66 -36.90 -70.09
C LEU A 6 4.98 -35.53 -70.28
N LEU A 7 5.07 -34.71 -69.22
CA LEU A 7 5.43 -33.27 -69.17
C LEU A 7 4.61 -32.58 -68.06
N GLU A 8 5.21 -32.39 -66.88
CA GLU A 8 5.83 -31.13 -66.39
C GLU A 8 4.79 -30.06 -66.01
N ALA A 9 4.86 -29.29 -64.92
CA ALA A 9 5.56 -29.21 -63.63
C ALA A 9 4.76 -28.07 -62.90
N GLN A 10 4.55 -27.99 -61.59
CA GLN A 10 5.51 -27.65 -60.54
C GLN A 10 4.72 -27.54 -59.21
N GLN A 11 5.25 -28.24 -58.20
CA GLN A 11 5.47 -27.79 -56.81
C GLN A 11 4.37 -27.10 -55.95
N THR A 12 3.96 -27.88 -54.95
CA THR A 12 4.06 -27.64 -53.49
C THR A 12 2.97 -26.86 -52.73
N THR A 13 2.38 -27.65 -51.81
CA THR A 13 2.11 -27.40 -50.38
C THR A 13 0.87 -26.60 -49.96
N ASN A 14 -0.16 -27.36 -49.61
CA ASN A 14 -0.92 -27.34 -48.36
C ASN A 14 -0.73 -26.14 -47.41
N SER A 15 -1.83 -25.48 -47.06
CA SER A 15 -2.04 -24.84 -45.77
C SER A 15 -3.53 -24.82 -45.42
N ASN A 16 -3.85 -25.38 -44.25
CA ASN A 16 -5.15 -25.40 -43.58
C ASN A 16 -5.41 -24.01 -42.91
N PRO A 17 -6.67 -23.56 -42.74
CA PRO A 17 -6.94 -22.16 -42.38
C PRO A 17 -6.93 -21.89 -40.86
N GLY A 18 -6.12 -20.89 -40.49
CA GLY A 18 -6.53 -19.67 -39.78
C GLY A 18 -7.20 -19.76 -38.40
N VAL A 19 -6.40 -19.63 -37.34
CA VAL A 19 -6.81 -19.01 -36.06
C VAL A 19 -6.26 -17.58 -36.04
N LEU A 20 -7.15 -16.59 -35.96
CA LEU A 20 -6.80 -15.16 -35.91
C LEU A 20 -6.39 -14.77 -34.48
N VAL A 21 -5.10 -14.54 -34.26
CA VAL A 21 -4.58 -13.78 -33.12
C VAL A 21 -4.15 -12.42 -33.66
N ALA A 22 -4.80 -11.35 -33.20
CA ALA A 22 -4.41 -9.98 -33.53
C ALA A 22 -3.09 -9.65 -32.81
N ALA A 23 -2.04 -9.39 -33.59
CA ALA A 23 -0.74 -8.93 -33.12
C ALA A 23 -0.77 -7.44 -32.77
N LEU A 24 -0.16 -7.08 -31.63
CA LEU A 24 0.20 -5.71 -31.28
C LEU A 24 1.53 -5.34 -31.97
N PRO A 25 1.74 -4.09 -32.41
CA PRO A 25 2.93 -3.69 -33.17
C PRO A 25 4.18 -3.47 -32.31
N ASP A 26 5.32 -3.85 -32.89
CA ASP A 26 6.69 -3.82 -32.35
C ASP A 26 7.20 -2.43 -31.96
N ALA A 27 7.99 -2.38 -30.88
CA ALA A 27 8.77 -1.22 -30.46
C ALA A 27 10.24 -1.32 -30.96
N PRO A 28 10.90 -0.22 -31.38
CA PRO A 28 12.30 -0.26 -31.82
C PRO A 28 13.28 -0.24 -30.63
N LEU A 29 14.32 -1.08 -30.71
CA LEU A 29 15.51 -1.04 -29.84
C LEU A 29 16.51 0.04 -30.29
N PRO A 30 17.11 0.84 -29.40
CA PRO A 30 18.25 1.69 -29.74
C PRO A 30 19.60 0.98 -29.53
N ALA A 31 20.50 1.21 -30.49
CA ALA A 31 21.88 0.73 -30.53
C ALA A 31 22.85 1.55 -29.64
N ASP A 32 23.92 0.88 -29.21
CA ASP A 32 25.05 1.41 -28.44
C ASP A 32 25.83 2.52 -29.17
N SER A 33 26.21 3.57 -28.44
CA SER A 33 27.26 4.53 -28.83
C SER A 33 27.84 5.20 -27.57
N GLN A 34 29.16 5.06 -27.36
CA GLN A 34 29.91 5.60 -26.20
C GLN A 34 30.35 7.07 -26.38
N GLN A 35 30.02 7.91 -25.39
CA GLN A 35 30.76 9.03 -24.71
C GLN A 35 31.28 10.26 -25.55
N PRO A 36 31.35 11.53 -25.04
CA PRO A 36 31.54 11.98 -23.64
C PRO A 36 30.61 13.05 -23.03
N THR A 37 30.63 13.07 -21.69
CA THR A 37 29.94 13.94 -20.73
C THR A 37 30.14 15.43 -20.93
N PRO A 38 29.10 16.22 -20.62
CA PRO A 38 29.25 17.29 -19.62
C PRO A 38 28.18 17.19 -18.52
N THR A 39 28.62 17.56 -17.32
CA THR A 39 27.89 17.66 -16.06
C THR A 39 26.66 18.57 -16.19
N ASP A 40 25.46 18.04 -16.02
CA ASP A 40 24.28 18.84 -15.70
C ASP A 40 23.43 18.15 -14.64
N SER A 41 23.41 18.78 -13.46
CA SER A 41 22.69 18.32 -12.28
C SER A 41 21.19 18.51 -12.50
N LYS A 42 20.48 17.44 -12.87
CA LYS A 42 19.01 17.44 -12.83
C LYS A 42 18.57 17.44 -11.35
N PRO A 43 17.61 18.30 -10.96
CA PRO A 43 17.09 18.28 -9.60
C PRO A 43 16.28 16.99 -9.43
N ASN A 44 16.81 16.09 -8.59
CA ASN A 44 16.04 15.06 -7.93
C ASN A 44 14.83 15.76 -7.27
N PRO A 45 13.59 15.23 -7.32
CA PRO A 45 12.53 15.70 -6.43
C PRO A 45 12.93 15.30 -5.00
N SER A 46 13.84 16.10 -4.44
CA SER A 46 14.21 16.07 -3.05
C SER A 46 12.95 16.37 -2.26
N SER A 47 12.65 15.46 -1.34
CA SER A 47 12.27 15.77 0.02
C SER A 47 11.31 16.95 0.14
N ALA A 48 10.01 16.66 0.22
CA ALA A 48 9.10 17.62 0.83
C ALA A 48 9.71 18.02 2.19
N ASP A 49 10.02 19.31 2.31
CA ASP A 49 10.80 19.94 3.36
C ASP A 49 10.57 19.33 4.75
N SER A 50 11.54 18.52 5.19
CA SER A 50 11.80 18.31 6.62
C SER A 50 12.54 19.54 7.16
N GLN A 51 11.88 20.71 7.13
CA GLN A 51 12.38 21.88 7.84
C GLN A 51 12.00 21.78 9.32
N GLY A 52 12.88 21.15 10.08
CA GLY A 52 12.75 20.96 11.53
C GLY A 52 14.06 20.58 12.20
N LYS A 53 15.05 21.49 12.15
CA LYS A 53 16.29 21.57 12.95
C LYS A 53 17.25 20.37 12.99
N ALA A 54 18.51 20.71 12.71
CA ALA A 54 19.71 19.95 12.99
C ALA A 54 19.79 19.44 14.44
N GLY A 55 19.79 18.11 14.57
CA GLY A 55 20.16 17.33 15.74
C GLY A 55 20.24 15.89 15.27
N GLY A 56 21.29 15.14 15.61
CA GLY A 56 21.56 13.78 15.10
C GLY A 56 20.60 12.70 15.60
N GLU A 57 19.32 13.01 15.72
CA GLU A 57 18.28 12.04 16.09
C GLU A 57 17.76 11.30 14.86
N PRO A 58 17.52 9.98 14.96
CA PRO A 58 17.03 9.17 13.85
C PRO A 58 15.73 9.72 13.25
N GLN A 59 15.71 9.88 11.93
CA GLN A 59 14.56 10.43 11.20
C GLN A 59 13.61 9.34 10.71
N GLN A 60 12.33 9.69 10.60
CA GLN A 60 11.37 8.88 9.84
C GLN A 60 11.73 8.89 8.36
N THR A 61 11.62 7.73 7.72
CA THR A 61 11.74 7.60 6.26
C THR A 61 10.37 7.32 5.66
N ASP A 62 10.19 7.65 4.38
CA ASP A 62 8.94 7.37 3.65
C ASP A 62 8.64 5.86 3.51
N ARG A 63 9.63 5.00 3.78
CA ARG A 63 9.51 3.54 3.71
C ARG A 63 10.16 2.82 4.87
N ILE A 64 9.44 1.85 5.41
CA ILE A 64 9.93 0.85 6.34
C ILE A 64 10.55 -0.31 5.56
N LEU A 65 11.80 -0.64 5.90
CA LEU A 65 12.61 -1.71 5.29
C LEU A 65 12.73 -1.58 3.75
N GLY A 66 12.55 -0.36 3.22
CA GLY A 66 12.56 -0.09 1.78
C GLY A 66 11.30 -0.53 1.02
N ILE A 67 10.36 -1.23 1.66
CA ILE A 67 9.17 -1.78 1.00
C ILE A 67 7.90 -1.15 1.57
N MET A 68 7.66 -1.30 2.87
CA MET A 68 6.39 -0.92 3.50
C MET A 68 6.22 0.61 3.52
N PRO A 69 5.04 1.14 3.19
CA PRO A 69 4.83 2.58 3.08
C PRO A 69 4.77 3.21 4.48
N ASN A 70 5.38 4.36 4.64
CA ASN A 70 5.43 5.10 5.90
C ASN A 70 5.13 6.60 5.72
N PHE A 71 4.36 6.93 4.68
CA PHE A 71 4.09 8.30 4.23
C PHE A 71 3.39 9.21 5.25
N ASN A 72 2.82 8.63 6.30
CA ASN A 72 2.11 9.38 7.33
C ASN A 72 2.89 9.52 8.63
N ALA A 73 4.08 8.91 8.76
CA ALA A 73 4.88 9.06 9.97
C ALA A 73 5.66 10.37 9.95
N VAL A 74 5.71 11.03 11.10
CA VAL A 74 6.39 12.31 11.29
C VAL A 74 7.41 12.14 12.42
N THR A 75 8.65 12.57 12.17
CA THR A 75 9.71 12.53 13.19
C THR A 75 9.31 13.31 14.43
N ALA A 76 9.80 12.87 15.58
CA ALA A 76 9.60 13.51 16.86
C ALA A 76 9.96 15.00 16.80
N ASP A 77 9.26 15.80 17.61
CA ASP A 77 9.44 17.26 17.74
C ASP A 77 9.21 18.09 16.45
N THR A 78 8.85 17.44 15.34
CA THR A 78 8.52 18.13 14.09
C THR A 78 7.13 18.77 14.19
N LYS A 79 7.07 20.07 13.87
CA LYS A 79 5.82 20.83 13.79
C LYS A 79 5.50 21.12 12.33
N LEU A 80 4.49 20.44 11.82
CA LEU A 80 3.97 20.66 10.48
C LEU A 80 2.76 21.61 10.53
N PRO A 81 2.46 22.33 9.43
CA PRO A 81 1.23 23.09 9.33
C PRO A 81 -0.01 22.18 9.41
N PRO A 82 -1.19 22.75 9.71
CA PRO A 82 -2.46 22.05 9.64
C PRO A 82 -2.62 21.30 8.32
N GLN A 83 -3.11 20.06 8.38
CA GLN A 83 -3.27 19.24 7.20
C GLN A 83 -4.53 19.63 6.43
N SER A 84 -4.39 19.94 5.15
CA SER A 84 -5.56 20.26 4.32
C SER A 84 -6.37 19.00 3.98
N VAL A 85 -7.65 19.17 3.65
CA VAL A 85 -8.50 18.08 3.14
C VAL A 85 -7.87 17.43 1.90
N LYS A 86 -7.27 18.23 1.01
CA LYS A 86 -6.58 17.71 -0.18
C LYS A 86 -5.44 16.78 0.22
N ASP A 87 -4.60 17.18 1.18
CA ASP A 87 -3.45 16.37 1.62
C ASP A 87 -3.91 15.04 2.24
N LYS A 88 -5.04 15.04 2.94
CA LYS A 88 -5.65 13.83 3.51
C LYS A 88 -5.97 12.80 2.43
N PHE A 89 -6.69 13.21 1.39
CA PHE A 89 -7.02 12.34 0.25
C PHE A 89 -5.80 11.96 -0.59
N VAL A 90 -4.84 12.87 -0.77
CA VAL A 90 -3.57 12.55 -1.45
C VAL A 90 -2.83 11.46 -0.68
N MET A 91 -2.78 11.55 0.66
CA MET A 91 -2.12 10.54 1.49
C MET A 91 -2.84 9.19 1.45
N ALA A 92 -4.18 9.19 1.48
CA ALA A 92 -4.98 7.99 1.28
C ALA A 92 -4.71 7.35 -0.10
N GLY A 93 -4.68 8.15 -1.16
CA GLY A 93 -4.37 7.70 -2.51
C GLY A 93 -2.95 7.14 -2.63
N LYS A 94 -1.95 7.85 -2.10
CA LYS A 94 -0.55 7.38 -2.07
C LYS A 94 -0.43 6.03 -1.37
N SER A 95 -1.13 5.84 -0.25
CA SER A 95 -1.08 4.59 0.51
C SER A 95 -1.79 3.44 -0.23
N SER A 96 -2.94 3.72 -0.84
CA SER A 96 -3.73 2.71 -1.58
C SER A 96 -3.07 2.24 -2.86
N PHE A 97 -2.43 3.16 -3.60
CA PHE A 97 -1.82 2.89 -4.90
C PHE A 97 -0.29 2.73 -4.85
N ASP A 98 0.31 2.65 -3.67
CA ASP A 98 1.72 2.30 -3.57
C ASP A 98 1.96 0.87 -4.03
N TYR A 99 3.06 0.61 -4.74
CA TYR A 99 3.39 -0.74 -5.21
C TYR A 99 3.45 -1.76 -4.05
N SER A 100 3.87 -1.33 -2.86
CA SER A 100 3.94 -2.21 -1.69
C SER A 100 2.57 -2.59 -1.15
N SER A 101 1.55 -1.76 -1.36
CA SER A 101 0.16 -2.09 -1.00
C SER A 101 -0.29 -3.35 -1.73
N PHE A 102 -0.02 -3.45 -3.03
CA PHE A 102 -0.32 -4.64 -3.83
C PHE A 102 0.47 -5.87 -3.35
N LEU A 103 1.76 -5.70 -3.04
CA LEU A 103 2.62 -6.79 -2.57
C LEU A 103 2.21 -7.30 -1.17
N LEU A 104 1.93 -6.40 -0.22
CA LEU A 104 1.47 -6.77 1.11
C LEU A 104 0.07 -7.39 1.06
N THR A 105 -0.81 -6.85 0.22
CA THR A 105 -2.14 -7.44 -0.06
C THR A 105 -1.99 -8.87 -0.60
N ALA A 106 -1.02 -9.13 -1.49
CA ALA A 106 -0.73 -10.46 -2.00
C ALA A 106 -0.34 -11.43 -0.87
N VAL A 107 0.61 -11.02 -0.03
CA VAL A 107 1.05 -11.83 1.13
C VAL A 107 -0.10 -12.09 2.10
N GLN A 108 -0.87 -11.06 2.46
CA GLN A 108 -2.02 -11.17 3.35
C GLN A 108 -3.11 -12.09 2.80
N SER A 109 -3.34 -12.04 1.49
CA SER A 109 -4.30 -12.89 0.80
C SER A 109 -3.86 -14.35 0.81
N GLY A 110 -2.56 -14.60 0.62
CA GLY A 110 -1.97 -15.92 0.75
C GLY A 110 -2.16 -16.50 2.16
N PHE A 111 -1.90 -15.70 3.19
CA PHE A 111 -2.13 -16.11 4.58
C PHE A 111 -3.62 -16.36 4.87
N SER A 112 -4.50 -15.47 4.41
CA SER A 112 -5.95 -15.60 4.58
C SER A 112 -6.50 -16.86 3.91
N MET A 113 -5.98 -17.20 2.72
CA MET A 113 -6.30 -18.44 2.03
C MET A 113 -5.72 -19.66 2.76
N ALA A 114 -4.46 -19.62 3.19
CA ALA A 114 -3.80 -20.72 3.88
C ALA A 114 -4.47 -21.08 5.23
N THR A 115 -5.06 -20.07 5.89
CA THR A 115 -5.82 -20.24 7.15
C THR A 115 -7.31 -20.51 6.92
N ASP A 116 -7.74 -20.59 5.66
CA ASP A 116 -9.13 -20.79 5.28
C ASP A 116 -10.08 -19.79 5.97
N SER A 117 -9.71 -18.50 5.94
CA SER A 117 -10.46 -17.44 6.64
C SER A 117 -11.89 -17.25 6.11
N TYR A 118 -12.12 -17.56 4.82
CA TYR A 118 -13.40 -17.52 4.13
C TYR A 118 -13.55 -18.73 3.20
N PRO A 119 -14.02 -19.90 3.69
CA PRO A 119 -14.14 -21.13 2.90
C PRO A 119 -14.84 -21.03 1.53
N GLU A 120 -15.78 -20.10 1.36
CA GLU A 120 -16.50 -19.78 0.11
C GLU A 120 -15.59 -19.27 -1.00
N PHE A 121 -14.42 -18.72 -0.63
CA PHE A 121 -13.44 -18.32 -1.61
C PHE A 121 -12.71 -19.51 -2.21
N HIS A 122 -12.73 -20.66 -1.53
CA HIS A 122 -12.05 -21.87 -1.93
C HIS A 122 -10.53 -21.69 -2.03
N GLN A 123 -9.84 -22.76 -2.41
CA GLN A 123 -8.39 -22.83 -2.53
C GLN A 123 -7.93 -22.75 -3.99
N GLY A 124 -6.61 -22.75 -4.19
CA GLY A 124 -5.99 -22.71 -5.52
C GLY A 124 -6.00 -21.32 -6.15
N ALA A 125 -5.53 -21.21 -7.40
CA ALA A 125 -5.32 -19.91 -8.04
C ALA A 125 -6.58 -19.04 -8.13
N ALA A 126 -7.73 -19.65 -8.45
CA ALA A 126 -9.01 -18.94 -8.47
C ALA A 126 -9.44 -18.46 -7.07
N GLY A 127 -9.22 -19.27 -6.03
CA GLY A 127 -9.50 -18.89 -4.66
C GLY A 127 -8.58 -17.78 -4.16
N TYR A 128 -7.29 -17.88 -4.45
CA TYR A 128 -6.32 -16.83 -4.19
C TYR A 128 -6.74 -15.50 -4.84
N GLY A 129 -7.20 -15.53 -6.09
CA GLY A 129 -7.72 -14.34 -6.77
C GLY A 129 -8.91 -13.71 -6.04
N ARG A 130 -9.80 -14.52 -5.46
CA ARG A 130 -10.91 -14.04 -4.62
C ARG A 130 -10.40 -13.38 -3.34
N TYR A 131 -9.51 -14.03 -2.59
CA TYR A 131 -8.88 -13.43 -1.41
C TYR A 131 -8.16 -12.12 -1.76
N TYR A 132 -7.42 -12.11 -2.87
CA TYR A 132 -6.63 -10.97 -3.31
C TYR A 132 -7.48 -9.74 -3.60
N TRP A 133 -8.49 -9.86 -4.46
CA TRP A 133 -9.27 -8.68 -4.82
C TRP A 133 -10.08 -8.15 -3.63
N HIS A 134 -10.61 -9.03 -2.78
CA HIS A 134 -11.32 -8.61 -1.55
C HIS A 134 -10.39 -7.87 -0.62
N THR A 135 -9.19 -8.41 -0.36
CA THR A 135 -8.20 -7.77 0.50
C THR A 135 -7.74 -6.44 -0.09
N LEU A 136 -7.58 -6.35 -1.41
CA LEU A 136 -7.22 -5.09 -2.09
C LEU A 136 -8.32 -4.03 -1.93
N ALA A 137 -9.58 -4.43 -2.11
CA ALA A 137 -10.74 -3.56 -1.93
C ALA A 137 -10.87 -3.11 -0.46
N ASP A 138 -10.60 -4.01 0.48
CA ASP A 138 -10.59 -3.72 1.91
C ASP A 138 -9.53 -2.65 2.23
N THR A 139 -8.26 -2.91 1.87
CA THR A 139 -7.13 -1.99 2.08
C THR A 139 -7.41 -0.61 1.48
N GLY A 140 -7.90 -0.56 0.24
CA GLY A 140 -8.24 0.71 -0.41
C GLY A 140 -9.35 1.45 0.34
N SER A 141 -10.45 0.76 0.65
CA SER A 141 -11.58 1.37 1.35
C SER A 141 -11.19 1.88 2.74
N GLU A 142 -10.37 1.12 3.47
CA GLU A 142 -9.87 1.49 4.80
C GLU A 142 -8.97 2.72 4.74
N ASN A 143 -8.00 2.75 3.85
CA ASN A 143 -7.16 3.93 3.63
C ASN A 143 -7.98 5.19 3.34
N PHE A 144 -8.99 5.09 2.46
CA PHE A 144 -9.83 6.25 2.14
C PHE A 144 -10.75 6.66 3.29
N MET A 145 -11.31 5.71 4.05
CA MET A 145 -12.15 6.02 5.20
C MET A 145 -11.33 6.62 6.34
N VAL A 146 -10.25 5.95 6.76
CA VAL A 146 -9.43 6.30 7.92
C VAL A 146 -8.52 7.49 7.67
N ALA A 147 -7.95 7.63 6.47
CA ALA A 147 -7.01 8.71 6.16
C ALA A 147 -7.60 9.83 5.29
N GLY A 148 -8.77 9.65 4.68
CA GLY A 148 -9.39 10.65 3.80
C GLY A 148 -10.68 11.24 4.37
N VAL A 149 -11.76 10.46 4.28
CA VAL A 149 -13.13 10.90 4.52
C VAL A 149 -13.34 11.34 5.97
N TRP A 150 -13.08 10.46 6.94
CA TRP A 150 -13.37 10.77 8.34
C TRP A 150 -12.44 11.82 8.94
N PRO A 151 -11.12 11.84 8.64
CA PRO A 151 -10.25 12.94 9.07
C PRO A 151 -10.66 14.30 8.50
N ALA A 152 -11.20 14.33 7.29
CA ALA A 152 -11.73 15.57 6.70
C ALA A 152 -13.01 16.03 7.43
N ILE A 153 -13.91 15.11 7.77
CA ILE A 153 -15.16 15.40 8.49
C ILE A 153 -14.89 15.86 9.93
N PHE A 154 -13.98 15.18 10.64
CA PHE A 154 -13.71 15.46 12.05
C PHE A 154 -12.59 16.48 12.29
N HIS A 155 -12.02 17.04 11.22
CA HIS A 155 -10.86 17.94 11.30
C HIS A 155 -9.69 17.33 12.10
N GLN A 156 -9.41 16.06 11.84
CA GLN A 156 -8.33 15.30 12.46
C GLN A 156 -7.16 15.14 11.51
N ASP A 157 -5.97 15.21 12.08
CA ASP A 157 -4.72 14.96 11.39
C ASP A 157 -4.54 13.45 11.25
N ASN A 158 -4.30 12.98 10.02
CA ASN A 158 -4.11 11.55 9.76
C ASN A 158 -2.63 11.11 9.87
N ARG A 159 -1.73 12.03 10.26
CA ARG A 159 -0.30 11.78 10.44
C ARG A 159 -0.02 11.19 11.82
N TYR A 160 0.87 10.20 11.84
CA TYR A 160 1.43 9.62 13.05
C TYR A 160 2.66 10.41 13.50
N TYR A 161 2.53 11.20 14.56
CA TYR A 161 3.65 11.91 15.17
C TYR A 161 4.33 11.01 16.19
N THR A 162 5.59 10.68 15.93
CA THR A 162 6.38 9.82 16.82
C THR A 162 6.72 10.55 18.12
N LEU A 163 6.84 9.79 19.20
CA LEU A 163 7.33 10.33 20.48
C LEU A 163 8.85 10.47 20.44
N GLY A 164 9.57 9.49 19.87
CA GLY A 164 11.02 9.48 19.64
C GLY A 164 11.87 9.31 20.89
N HIS A 165 11.44 9.85 22.03
CA HIS A 165 12.22 9.92 23.26
C HIS A 165 11.57 9.16 24.43
N GLY A 166 12.43 8.69 25.35
CA GLY A 166 12.04 7.93 26.54
C GLY A 166 12.20 6.41 26.38
N GLY A 167 11.93 5.68 27.46
CA GLY A 167 12.14 4.22 27.50
C GLY A 167 11.18 3.44 26.60
N PHE A 168 11.58 2.21 26.24
CA PHE A 168 10.84 1.31 25.34
C PHE A 168 9.35 1.18 25.69
N ARG A 169 9.00 0.90 26.95
CA ARG A 169 7.59 0.72 27.36
C ARG A 169 6.75 1.97 27.15
N LYS A 170 7.31 3.17 27.42
CA LYS A 170 6.61 4.46 27.25
C LYS A 170 6.29 4.70 25.77
N ARG A 171 7.26 4.45 24.89
CA ARG A 171 7.14 4.63 23.45
C ARG A 171 6.21 3.58 22.82
N ALA A 172 6.36 2.31 23.18
CA ALA A 172 5.46 1.24 22.72
C ALA A 172 4.01 1.52 23.11
N PHE A 173 3.77 1.90 24.37
CA PHE A 173 2.43 2.28 24.83
C PHE A 173 1.92 3.54 24.11
N TYR A 174 2.76 4.57 23.97
CA TYR A 174 2.42 5.78 23.22
C TYR A 174 1.96 5.44 21.79
N GLY A 175 2.73 4.64 21.05
CA GLY A 175 2.40 4.27 19.68
C GLY A 175 1.10 3.46 19.61
N ALA A 176 0.96 2.43 20.46
CA ALA A 176 -0.25 1.62 20.52
C ALA A 176 -1.50 2.46 20.82
N THR A 177 -1.41 3.47 21.68
CA THR A 177 -2.55 4.35 21.99
C THR A 177 -2.96 5.27 20.84
N ARG A 178 -2.18 5.41 19.76
CA ARG A 178 -2.54 6.32 18.65
C ARG A 178 -3.72 5.86 17.81
N VAL A 179 -4.09 4.59 17.91
CA VAL A 179 -5.39 4.12 17.39
C VAL A 179 -6.58 4.81 18.09
N LEU A 180 -6.42 5.23 19.35
CA LEU A 180 -7.45 5.91 20.15
C LEU A 180 -7.23 7.41 20.29
N ILE A 181 -6.00 7.89 20.06
CA ILE A 181 -5.64 9.31 20.27
C ILE A 181 -4.93 9.84 19.03
N THR A 182 -5.49 10.87 18.41
CA THR A 182 -4.86 11.58 17.29
C THR A 182 -4.73 13.07 17.61
N ARG A 183 -4.18 13.84 16.68
CA ARG A 183 -4.20 15.30 16.72
C ARG A 183 -5.36 15.84 15.87
N THR A 184 -5.93 16.95 16.27
CA THR A 184 -6.75 17.79 15.39
C THR A 184 -5.86 18.47 14.34
N ASP A 185 -6.43 19.02 13.28
CA ASP A 185 -5.70 19.86 12.31
C ASP A 185 -5.01 21.06 12.99
N ALA A 186 -5.52 21.53 14.13
CA ALA A 186 -4.91 22.58 14.96
C ALA A 186 -3.77 22.10 15.88
N GLY A 187 -3.43 20.80 15.85
CA GLY A 187 -2.32 20.20 16.62
C GLY A 187 -2.67 19.73 18.05
N ASN A 188 -3.90 19.90 18.52
CA ASN A 188 -4.32 19.44 19.85
C ASN A 188 -4.63 17.93 19.87
N ASN A 189 -4.31 17.24 20.97
CA ASN A 189 -4.70 15.83 21.12
C ASN A 189 -6.21 15.69 21.29
N THR A 190 -6.80 14.69 20.64
CA THR A 190 -8.23 14.36 20.69
C THR A 190 -8.43 12.85 20.55
N PHE A 191 -9.64 12.37 20.85
CA PHE A 191 -10.02 10.98 20.55
C PHE A 191 -9.97 10.74 19.04
N ASN A 192 -9.36 9.64 18.60
CA ASN A 192 -9.21 9.30 17.19
C ASN A 192 -10.51 8.72 16.60
N ALA A 193 -11.52 9.59 16.49
CA ALA A 193 -12.80 9.26 15.88
C ALA A 193 -12.66 8.81 14.42
N SER A 194 -11.69 9.36 13.69
CA SER A 194 -11.45 9.02 12.29
C SER A 194 -11.01 7.58 12.09
N GLU A 195 -10.10 7.10 12.94
CA GLU A 195 -9.67 5.71 12.96
C GLU A 195 -10.82 4.78 13.34
N ILE A 196 -11.46 5.04 14.47
CA ILE A 196 -12.46 4.14 15.04
C ILE A 196 -13.71 4.06 14.15
N ILE A 197 -14.24 5.20 13.70
CA ILE A 197 -15.41 5.24 12.83
C ILE A 197 -15.02 4.87 11.39
N GLY A 198 -13.81 5.22 10.94
CA GLY A 198 -13.32 4.89 9.61
C GLY A 198 -13.11 3.41 9.39
N ALA A 199 -12.42 2.72 10.31
CA ALA A 199 -12.26 1.27 10.27
C ALA A 199 -13.61 0.55 10.34
N GLY A 200 -14.54 1.03 11.18
CA GLY A 200 -15.90 0.49 11.25
C GLY A 200 -16.68 0.68 9.95
N SER A 201 -16.56 1.85 9.33
CA SER A 201 -17.17 2.17 8.02
C SER A 201 -16.60 1.28 6.92
N ALA A 202 -15.27 1.10 6.88
CA ALA A 202 -14.60 0.23 5.93
C ALA A 202 -15.01 -1.23 6.10
N ALA A 203 -15.09 -1.74 7.34
CA ALA A 203 -15.60 -3.07 7.64
C ALA A 203 -17.07 -3.24 7.21
N GLY A 204 -17.90 -2.21 7.40
CA GLY A 204 -19.29 -2.18 6.93
C GLY A 204 -19.38 -2.24 5.40
N ILE A 205 -18.62 -1.40 4.69
CA ILE A 205 -18.53 -1.41 3.22
C ILE A 205 -18.05 -2.77 2.72
N SER A 206 -17.05 -3.35 3.38
CA SER A 206 -16.50 -4.66 3.07
C SER A 206 -17.58 -5.74 3.01
N SER A 207 -18.49 -5.74 3.97
CA SER A 207 -19.58 -6.72 4.01
C SER A 207 -20.43 -6.74 2.73
N LEU A 208 -20.54 -5.62 2.00
CA LEU A 208 -21.36 -5.53 0.79
C LEU A 208 -20.87 -6.41 -0.35
N TYR A 209 -19.59 -6.77 -0.35
CA TYR A 209 -18.98 -7.55 -1.42
C TYR A 209 -18.41 -8.90 -0.97
N TYR A 210 -18.44 -9.21 0.32
CA TYR A 210 -18.17 -10.57 0.84
C TYR A 210 -19.38 -11.52 0.69
N PRO A 211 -19.20 -12.85 0.77
CA PRO A 211 -20.29 -13.82 0.68
C PRO A 211 -21.37 -13.58 1.74
N THR A 212 -22.65 -13.80 1.38
CA THR A 212 -23.81 -13.44 2.19
C THR A 212 -23.75 -13.94 3.63
N LYS A 213 -23.23 -15.16 3.87
CA LYS A 213 -23.14 -15.72 5.22
C LYS A 213 -22.18 -14.98 6.16
N TYR A 214 -21.31 -14.13 5.62
CA TYR A 214 -20.38 -13.29 6.38
C TYR A 214 -20.86 -11.86 6.56
N ARG A 215 -22.03 -11.50 6.04
CA ARG A 215 -22.62 -10.16 6.16
C ARG A 215 -23.37 -9.98 7.49
N THR A 216 -22.78 -10.47 8.57
CA THR A 216 -23.35 -10.40 9.91
C THR A 216 -22.67 -9.30 10.71
N TRP A 217 -23.40 -8.70 11.65
CA TRP A 217 -22.85 -7.71 12.57
C TRP A 217 -21.62 -8.25 13.34
N THR A 218 -21.62 -9.53 13.69
CA THR A 218 -20.48 -10.17 14.34
C THR A 218 -19.25 -10.19 13.44
N LYS A 219 -19.39 -10.53 12.15
CA LYS A 219 -18.26 -10.56 11.22
C LYS A 219 -17.73 -9.17 10.89
N VAL A 220 -18.62 -8.20 10.74
CA VAL A 220 -18.24 -6.78 10.59
C VAL A 220 -17.49 -6.30 11.84
N GLY A 221 -18.00 -6.59 13.04
CA GLY A 221 -17.36 -6.21 14.29
C GLY A 221 -16.01 -6.89 14.52
N GLN A 222 -15.87 -8.18 14.17
CA GLN A 222 -14.59 -8.89 14.20
C GLN A 222 -13.57 -8.22 13.28
N LYS A 223 -13.96 -7.91 12.05
CA LYS A 223 -13.09 -7.25 11.08
C LYS A 223 -12.66 -5.85 11.57
N TRP A 224 -13.62 -5.06 12.04
CA TRP A 224 -13.37 -3.74 12.61
C TRP A 224 -12.36 -3.80 13.78
N LEU A 225 -12.56 -4.73 14.71
CA LEU A 225 -11.64 -4.90 15.84
C LEU A 225 -10.25 -5.33 15.37
N THR A 226 -10.17 -6.27 14.42
CA THR A 226 -8.90 -6.72 13.85
C THR A 226 -8.17 -5.58 13.16
N SER A 227 -8.85 -4.75 12.38
CA SER A 227 -8.28 -3.53 11.78
C SER A 227 -7.64 -2.63 12.85
N CYS A 228 -8.42 -2.22 13.86
CA CYS A 228 -7.89 -1.36 14.92
C CYS A 228 -6.68 -1.97 15.66
N LEU A 229 -6.65 -3.29 15.85
CA LEU A 229 -5.49 -3.96 16.46
C LEU A 229 -4.26 -3.94 15.55
N ILE A 230 -4.45 -4.13 14.24
CA ILE A 230 -3.38 -4.03 13.24
C ILE A 230 -2.84 -2.58 13.22
N ASP A 231 -3.71 -1.58 13.23
CA ASP A 231 -3.32 -0.16 13.23
C ASP A 231 -2.57 0.22 14.51
N SER A 232 -3.06 -0.23 15.67
CA SER A 232 -2.35 -0.10 16.94
C SER A 232 -0.94 -0.69 16.88
N GLY A 233 -0.79 -1.88 16.29
CA GLY A 233 0.51 -2.52 16.08
C GLY A 233 1.40 -1.74 15.11
N SER A 234 0.82 -1.24 14.02
CA SER A 234 1.50 -0.43 13.01
C SER A 234 2.04 0.88 13.59
N TYR A 235 1.23 1.61 14.36
CA TYR A 235 1.68 2.82 15.07
C TYR A 235 2.80 2.52 16.07
N ALA A 236 2.67 1.45 16.84
CA ALA A 236 3.73 1.01 17.75
C ALA A 236 5.02 0.63 17.01
N PHE A 237 4.93 0.01 15.82
CA PHE A 237 6.10 -0.30 15.01
C PHE A 237 6.75 0.97 14.43
N LYS A 238 5.94 1.88 13.86
CA LYS A 238 6.39 3.18 13.32
C LYS A 238 7.13 4.01 14.36
N GLU A 239 6.75 3.90 15.63
CA GLU A 239 7.44 4.56 16.74
C GLU A 239 8.93 4.19 16.83
N PHE A 240 9.27 2.93 16.56
CA PHE A 240 10.64 2.42 16.69
C PHE A 240 11.38 2.35 15.35
N TRP A 241 10.69 2.56 14.23
CA TRP A 241 11.29 2.48 12.90
C TRP A 241 12.55 3.35 12.74
N PRO A 242 12.61 4.62 13.19
CA PRO A 242 13.82 5.44 13.05
C PRO A 242 15.04 4.81 13.72
N ASP A 243 14.87 4.26 14.93
CA ASP A 243 15.97 3.61 15.67
C ASP A 243 16.45 2.34 14.98
N ILE A 244 15.50 1.53 14.48
CA ILE A 244 15.78 0.30 13.74
C ILE A 244 16.55 0.66 12.46
N ASN A 245 16.06 1.66 11.73
CA ASN A 245 16.65 2.10 10.48
C ASN A 245 18.07 2.62 10.69
N HIS A 246 18.29 3.48 11.69
CA HIS A 246 19.61 4.01 12.03
C HIS A 246 20.59 2.89 12.43
N LYS A 247 20.15 1.92 13.23
CA LYS A 247 21.01 0.80 13.68
C LYS A 247 21.38 -0.17 12.57
N ILE A 248 20.46 -0.46 11.65
CA ILE A 248 20.66 -1.47 10.60
C ILE A 248 21.30 -0.87 9.35
N PHE A 249 20.87 0.33 8.94
CA PHE A 249 21.26 0.93 7.67
C PHE A 249 22.21 2.12 7.81
N HIS A 250 22.62 2.47 9.04
CA HIS A 250 23.55 3.58 9.34
C HIS A 250 23.14 4.91 8.69
N THR A 251 21.84 5.10 8.45
CA THR A 251 21.29 6.33 7.89
C THR A 251 21.33 7.44 8.93
N LYS A 252 21.77 8.63 8.53
CA LYS A 252 21.78 9.82 9.39
C LYS A 252 20.37 10.30 9.70
#